data_AF-A0A7Y5EX69-F1
#
_entry.id   AF-A0A7Y5EX69-F1
#
_cell.length_a   1.000
_cell.length_b   1.000
_cell.length_c   1.000
_cell.angle_alpha   90.00
_cell.angle_beta   90.00
_cell.angle_gamma   90.00
#
_symmetry.space_group_name_H-M   'P 1'
#
loop_
_entity.id
_entity.type
_entity.pdbx_description
1 polymer ?
#
loop_
_entity_poly.entity_id
_entity_poly.type
_entity_poly.pdbx_seq_one_letter_code
_entity_poly.pdbx_strand_id
1 'polypeptide(L)'
;MRIFNPVLKKVFLKGIVFCIFTYSVVSAYKLKWISDDAFISLRYAKNFVNGFGLVFNQSEKIEGYTNFLWTILLTIPHYFQLDPVLFSEILGIIFYASTLLVLFFFSRKIQTNSIFIPIAFLGFSFHRHSQIFATSGLETSLFTFLIVFSFSILIFSKNIYNYF
;
A
#
# COMPACT_ATOMS: atom_id res chain seq x y z
N MET A 1 7.33 -13.01 -42.66
CA MET A 1 7.09 -11.95 -41.64
C MET A 1 7.65 -12.39 -40.29
N ARG A 2 8.94 -12.14 -40.01
CA ARG A 2 9.52 -12.28 -38.65
C ARG A 2 9.28 -10.97 -37.89
N ILE A 3 8.04 -10.72 -37.50
CA ILE A 3 7.67 -9.45 -36.89
C ILE A 3 7.78 -9.61 -35.37
N PHE A 4 8.69 -8.83 -34.78
CA PHE A 4 9.09 -8.74 -33.38
C PHE A 4 10.18 -9.68 -32.87
N ASN A 5 11.37 -9.09 -32.73
CA ASN A 5 12.45 -9.59 -31.88
C ASN A 5 11.92 -9.81 -30.45
N PRO A 6 12.08 -11.00 -29.85
CA PRO A 6 11.57 -11.32 -28.52
C PRO A 6 12.14 -10.41 -27.42
N VAL A 7 13.33 -9.85 -27.63
CA VAL A 7 13.93 -8.85 -26.73
C VAL A 7 13.12 -7.55 -26.77
N LEU A 8 12.76 -7.07 -27.96
CA LEU A 8 11.99 -5.84 -28.16
C LEU A 8 10.60 -5.94 -27.51
N LYS A 9 9.94 -7.10 -27.62
CA LYS A 9 8.64 -7.38 -26.98
C LYS A 9 8.71 -7.31 -25.45
N LYS A 10 9.78 -7.84 -24.84
CA LYS A 10 10.00 -7.79 -23.38
C LYS A 10 10.28 -6.36 -22.89
N VAL A 11 11.09 -5.60 -23.63
CA VAL A 11 11.38 -4.19 -23.29
C VAL A 11 10.10 -3.35 -23.38
N PHE A 12 9.32 -3.51 -24.44
CA PHE A 12 8.07 -2.79 -24.63
C PHE A 12 7.05 -3.06 -23.51
N LEU A 13 6.87 -4.33 -23.12
CA LEU A 13 5.96 -4.70 -22.03
C LEU A 13 6.39 -4.12 -20.68
N LYS A 14 7.70 -4.12 -20.38
CA LYS A 14 8.24 -3.48 -19.17
C LYS A 14 7.96 -1.97 -19.17
N GLY A 15 8.11 -1.33 -20.33
CA GLY A 15 7.76 0.09 -20.51
C GLY A 15 6.29 0.37 -20.20
N ILE A 16 5.37 -0.42 -20.74
CA ILE A 16 3.93 -0.27 -20.47
C ILE A 16 3.63 -0.42 -18.96
N VAL A 17 4.15 -1.48 -18.33
CA VAL A 17 3.93 -1.72 -16.90
C VAL A 17 4.46 -0.56 -16.06
N PHE A 18 5.65 -0.05 -16.40
CA PHE A 18 6.22 1.12 -15.74
C PHE A 18 5.32 2.34 -15.91
N CYS A 19 4.85 2.64 -17.13
CA CYS A 19 3.94 3.76 -17.37
C CYS A 19 2.63 3.65 -16.56
N ILE A 20 2.03 2.46 -16.48
CA ILE A 20 0.79 2.21 -15.72
C ILE A 20 1.05 2.38 -14.22
N PHE A 21 2.15 1.83 -13.71
CA PHE A 21 2.56 1.99 -12.32
C PHE A 21 2.76 3.48 -11.98
N THR A 22 3.51 4.21 -12.80
CA THR A 22 3.73 5.65 -12.59
C THR A 22 2.43 6.44 -12.69
N TYR A 23 1.56 6.12 -13.65
CA TYR A 23 0.25 6.75 -13.78
C TYR A 23 -0.59 6.58 -12.52
N SER A 24 -0.63 5.35 -12.00
CA SER A 24 -1.41 5.00 -10.80
C SER A 24 -0.92 5.74 -9.55
N VAL A 25 0.40 5.78 -9.33
CA VAL A 25 1.00 6.52 -8.19
C VAL A 25 0.80 8.04 -8.34
N VAL A 26 1.00 8.60 -9.55
CA VAL A 26 0.76 10.03 -9.80
C VAL A 26 -0.72 10.37 -9.64
N SER A 27 -1.63 9.49 -10.06
CA SER A 27 -3.07 9.70 -9.89
C SER A 27 -3.48 9.69 -8.42
N ALA A 28 -2.93 8.75 -7.63
CA ALA A 28 -3.12 8.72 -6.18
C ALA A 28 -2.65 10.02 -5.52
N TYR A 29 -1.45 10.51 -5.88
CA TYR A 29 -0.94 11.79 -5.37
C TYR A 29 -1.78 13.00 -5.81
N LYS A 30 -2.32 13.01 -7.04
CA LYS A 30 -3.20 14.10 -7.51
C LYS A 30 -4.56 14.10 -6.81
N LEU A 31 -5.05 12.95 -6.37
CA LEU A 31 -6.29 12.79 -5.62
C LEU A 31 -6.08 12.95 -4.12
N LYS A 32 -4.95 13.55 -3.72
CA LYS A 32 -4.55 13.70 -2.33
C LYS A 32 -5.61 14.43 -1.51
N TRP A 33 -5.96 13.81 -0.39
CA TRP A 33 -6.81 14.36 0.66
C TRP A 33 -6.42 13.68 1.98
N ILE A 34 -6.81 14.30 3.10
CA ILE A 34 -6.62 13.77 4.45
C ILE A 34 -7.99 13.56 5.10
N SER A 35 -8.19 12.41 5.74
CA SER A 35 -9.41 12.15 6.51
C SER A 35 -9.35 12.87 7.86
N ASP A 36 -10.47 13.41 8.29
CA ASP A 36 -10.67 13.87 9.67
C ASP A 36 -10.42 12.74 10.69
N ASP A 37 -10.88 11.52 10.39
CA ASP A 37 -10.64 10.32 11.20
C ASP A 37 -9.14 10.01 11.42
N ALA A 38 -8.26 10.40 10.49
CA ALA A 38 -6.82 10.18 10.64
C ALA A 38 -6.24 10.94 11.85
N PHE A 39 -6.85 12.06 12.23
CA PHE A 39 -6.41 12.85 13.38
C PHE A 39 -6.62 12.15 14.72
N ILE A 40 -7.49 11.13 14.79
CA ILE A 40 -7.61 10.28 15.97
C ILE A 40 -6.28 9.56 16.20
N SER A 41 -5.82 8.76 15.24
CA SER A 41 -4.55 8.02 15.34
C SER A 41 -3.35 8.95 15.53
N LEU A 42 -3.31 10.09 14.83
CA LEU A 42 -2.25 11.09 15.01
C LEU A 42 -2.22 11.65 16.44
N ARG A 43 -3.37 11.92 17.04
CA ARG A 43 -3.44 12.42 18.41
C ARG A 43 -2.99 11.38 19.44
N TYR A 44 -3.41 10.12 19.27
CA TYR A 44 -2.93 9.02 20.09
C TYR A 44 -1.41 8.85 19.97
N ALA A 45 -0.88 8.90 18.75
CA ALA A 45 0.56 8.82 18.51
C ALA A 45 1.34 9.97 19.16
N LYS A 46 0.84 11.21 19.03
CA LYS A 46 1.41 12.39 19.68
C LYS A 46 1.45 12.26 21.20
N ASN A 47 0.34 11.85 21.81
CA ASN A 47 0.25 11.71 23.27
C ASN A 47 1.15 10.61 23.79
N PHE A 48 1.29 9.51 23.05
CA PHE A 48 2.21 8.44 23.38
C PHE A 48 3.66 8.93 23.41
N VAL A 49 4.10 9.66 22.37
CA VAL A 49 5.45 10.23 22.30
C VAL A 49 5.72 11.23 23.43
N ASN A 50 4.72 12.01 23.84
CA ASN A 50 4.84 12.96 24.96
C ASN A 50 4.79 12.31 26.35
N GLY A 51 4.69 10.98 26.45
CA GLY A 51 4.68 10.26 27.73
C GLY A 51 3.32 10.25 28.44
N PHE A 52 2.24 10.71 27.80
CA PHE A 52 0.89 10.63 28.35
C PHE A 52 0.24 9.25 28.17
N GLY A 53 0.87 8.38 27.38
CA GLY A 53 0.35 7.07 26.99
C GLY A 53 -0.56 7.14 25.77
N LEU A 54 -1.10 5.98 25.38
CA LEU A 54 -2.03 5.85 24.24
C LEU A 54 -3.43 6.30 24.66
N VAL A 55 -3.61 7.61 24.78
CA VAL A 55 -4.88 8.25 25.16
C VAL A 55 -5.22 9.39 24.22
N PHE A 56 -6.52 9.68 24.04
CA PHE A 56 -6.95 10.87 23.28
C PHE A 56 -6.92 12.14 24.16
N ASN A 57 -7.50 12.06 25.35
CA ASN A 57 -7.47 13.09 26.40
C ASN A 57 -6.57 12.63 27.54
N GLN A 58 -5.67 13.47 28.04
CA GLN A 58 -4.67 13.08 29.04
C GLN A 58 -5.28 12.60 30.38
N SER A 59 -6.45 13.14 30.73
CA SER A 59 -7.19 12.77 31.94
C SER A 59 -8.00 11.48 31.81
N GLU A 60 -8.17 10.94 30.59
CA GLU A 60 -9.06 9.82 30.30
C GLU A 60 -8.27 8.66 29.69
N LYS A 61 -8.37 7.47 30.30
CA LYS A 61 -7.71 6.26 29.81
C LYS A 61 -8.69 5.43 29.00
N ILE A 62 -8.95 5.88 27.76
CA ILE A 62 -9.86 5.22 26.83
C ILE A 62 -9.11 4.88 25.54
N GLU A 63 -9.18 3.61 25.15
CA GLU A 63 -8.70 3.13 23.85
C GLU A 63 -9.76 3.39 22.79
N GLY A 64 -9.51 4.36 21.91
CA GLY A 64 -10.44 4.81 20.87
C GLY A 64 -9.90 4.68 19.45
N TYR A 65 -8.69 4.15 19.27
CA TYR A 65 -8.16 3.80 17.95
C TYR A 65 -8.49 2.34 17.61
N THR A 66 -8.71 2.05 16.33
CA THR A 66 -8.98 0.69 15.82
C THR A 66 -7.82 0.14 14.99
N ASN A 67 -6.74 0.90 14.86
CA ASN A 67 -5.63 0.67 13.94
C ASN A 67 -4.28 0.74 14.68
N PHE A 68 -4.11 -0.06 15.75
CA PHE A 68 -2.94 -0.02 16.65
C PHE A 68 -1.59 0.06 15.93
N LEU A 69 -1.34 -0.85 14.97
CA LEU A 69 -0.08 -0.87 14.21
C LEU A 69 0.17 0.45 13.48
N TRP A 70 -0.86 1.01 12.84
CA TRP A 70 -0.76 2.29 12.16
C TRP A 70 -0.52 3.44 13.13
N THR A 71 -1.24 3.46 14.25
CA THR A 71 -1.05 4.47 15.31
C THR A 71 0.38 4.44 15.86
N ILE A 72 0.96 3.26 16.07
CA ILE A 72 2.36 3.14 16.50
C ILE A 72 3.33 3.63 15.40
N LEU A 73 3.10 3.32 14.12
CA LEU A 73 3.93 3.86 13.04
C LEU A 73 3.88 5.40 12.98
N LEU A 74 2.73 5.98 13.27
CA LEU A 74 2.56 7.44 13.31
C LEU A 74 3.24 8.11 14.51
N THR A 75 3.82 7.36 15.45
CA THR A 75 4.68 7.94 16.50
C THR A 75 6.01 8.45 15.93
N ILE A 76 6.48 7.87 14.83
CA ILE A 76 7.75 8.22 14.17
C ILE A 76 7.84 9.72 13.86
N PRO A 77 6.89 10.34 13.10
CA PRO A 77 6.97 11.76 12.80
C PRO A 77 6.89 12.62 14.06
N HIS A 78 6.13 12.22 15.08
CA HIS A 78 6.08 12.95 16.35
C HIS A 78 7.40 12.91 17.12
N TYR A 79 8.08 11.75 17.13
CA TYR A 79 9.38 11.60 17.79
C TYR A 79 10.47 12.43 17.10
N PHE A 80 10.49 12.44 15.76
CA PHE A 80 11.46 13.20 14.96
C PHE A 80 11.03 14.65 14.67
N GLN A 81 9.92 15.13 15.24
CA GLN A 81 9.38 16.47 15.02
C GLN A 81 9.13 16.80 13.52
N LEU A 82 8.76 15.78 12.74
CA LEU A 82 8.34 15.91 11.34
C LEU A 82 6.84 16.21 11.25
N ASP A 83 6.39 16.67 10.08
CA ASP A 83 4.97 16.83 9.80
C ASP A 83 4.27 15.44 9.77
N PRO A 84 3.39 15.15 10.74
CA PRO A 84 2.74 13.85 10.83
C PRO A 84 1.70 13.61 9.73
N VAL A 85 1.08 14.69 9.21
CA VAL A 85 0.09 14.59 8.12
C VAL A 85 0.84 14.18 6.85
N LEU A 86 1.87 14.93 6.49
CA LEU A 86 2.71 14.60 5.32
C LEU A 86 3.32 13.20 5.42
N PHE A 87 3.79 12.81 6.61
CA PHE A 87 4.33 11.47 6.84
C PHE A 87 3.28 10.37 6.57
N SER A 88 2.06 10.53 7.09
CA SER A 88 0.98 9.57 6.90
C SER A 88 0.59 9.41 5.41
N GLU A 89 0.59 10.50 4.66
CA GLU A 89 0.28 10.52 3.22
C GLU A 89 1.36 9.81 2.40
N ILE A 90 2.63 10.11 2.68
CA ILE A 90 3.78 9.46 2.02
C ILE A 90 3.76 7.97 2.32
N LEU A 91 3.55 7.59 3.58
CA LEU A 91 3.52 6.19 4.00
C LEU A 91 2.36 5.43 3.34
N GLY A 92 1.19 6.07 3.21
CA GLY A 92 0.07 5.53 2.46
C GLY A 92 0.41 5.27 0.99
N ILE A 93 1.04 6.23 0.30
CA ILE A 93 1.50 6.07 -1.09
C ILE A 93 2.52 4.92 -1.20
N ILE A 94 3.45 4.79 -0.25
CA ILE A 94 4.44 3.70 -0.24
C ILE A 94 3.73 2.33 -0.18
N PHE A 95 2.74 2.16 0.70
CA PHE A 95 2.01 0.88 0.79
C PHE A 95 1.08 0.64 -0.41
N TYR A 96 0.47 1.68 -0.97
CA TYR A 96 -0.27 1.60 -2.22
C TYR A 96 0.61 1.11 -3.37
N ALA A 97 1.78 1.73 -3.55
CA ALA A 97 2.77 1.35 -4.55
C ALA A 97 3.30 -0.08 -4.32
N SER A 98 3.55 -0.45 -3.05
CA SER A 98 3.97 -1.80 -2.68
C SER A 98 2.91 -2.85 -3.05
N THR A 99 1.62 -2.53 -2.86
CA THR A 99 0.51 -3.41 -3.27
C THR A 99 0.52 -3.65 -4.78
N LEU A 100 0.72 -2.61 -5.59
CA LEU A 100 0.84 -2.74 -7.05
C LEU A 100 1.99 -3.67 -7.44
N LEU A 101 3.16 -3.53 -6.80
CA LEU A 101 4.31 -4.40 -7.05
C LEU A 101 4.00 -5.86 -6.72
N VAL A 102 3.38 -6.12 -5.55
CA VAL A 102 2.99 -7.48 -5.15
C VAL A 102 2.02 -8.07 -6.17
N LEU A 103 0.97 -7.34 -6.57
CA LEU A 103 0.00 -7.83 -7.55
C LEU A 103 0.63 -8.12 -8.92
N PHE A 104 1.59 -7.32 -9.35
CA PHE A 104 2.33 -7.57 -10.58
C PHE A 104 3.18 -8.85 -10.50
N PHE A 105 3.99 -9.00 -9.46
CA PHE A 105 4.83 -10.20 -9.28
C PHE A 105 4.00 -11.46 -9.03
N PHE A 106 2.91 -11.34 -8.28
CA PHE A 106 1.93 -12.42 -8.05
C PHE A 106 1.32 -12.89 -9.38
N SER A 107 0.84 -11.96 -10.21
CA SER A 107 0.30 -12.28 -11.53
C SER A 107 1.33 -13.00 -12.41
N ARG A 108 2.59 -12.54 -12.39
CA ARG A 108 3.69 -13.15 -13.16
C ARG A 108 3.99 -14.59 -12.76
N LYS A 109 3.81 -14.92 -11.48
CA LYS A 109 4.16 -16.22 -10.94
C LYS A 109 3.03 -17.25 -11.09
N ILE A 110 1.78 -16.81 -11.16
CA ILE A 110 0.61 -17.69 -11.38
C ILE A 110 0.38 -17.98 -12.87
N GLN A 111 0.56 -16.98 -13.73
CA GLN A 111 0.19 -17.14 -15.13
C GLN A 111 1.26 -17.94 -15.90
N THR A 112 0.88 -19.14 -16.34
CA THR A 112 1.72 -20.06 -17.13
C THR A 112 1.46 -19.97 -18.63
N ASN A 113 0.45 -19.20 -19.05
CA ASN A 113 0.05 -19.05 -20.45
C ASN A 113 1.08 -18.26 -21.28
N SER A 114 1.06 -18.47 -22.61
CA SER A 114 1.95 -17.81 -23.57
C SER A 114 1.76 -16.28 -23.66
N ILE A 115 0.60 -15.78 -23.27
CA ILE A 115 0.28 -14.35 -23.20
C ILE A 115 0.13 -13.96 -21.73
N PHE A 116 1.04 -13.10 -21.26
CA PHE A 116 1.02 -12.57 -19.89
C PHE A 116 0.20 -11.28 -19.82
N ILE A 117 -0.85 -11.26 -19.00
CA ILE A 117 -1.72 -10.10 -18.76
C ILE A 117 -1.94 -10.00 -17.25
N PRO A 118 -1.35 -9.00 -16.56
CA PRO A 118 -1.46 -8.90 -15.11
C PRO A 118 -2.79 -8.25 -14.69
N ILE A 119 -3.90 -8.98 -14.84
CA ILE A 119 -5.27 -8.47 -14.63
C ILE A 119 -5.44 -7.82 -13.26
N ALA A 120 -4.91 -8.43 -12.19
CA ALA A 120 -5.03 -7.89 -10.84
C ALA A 120 -4.28 -6.56 -10.67
N PHE A 121 -3.06 -6.45 -11.22
CA PHE A 121 -2.32 -5.19 -11.26
C PHE A 121 -3.06 -4.11 -12.05
N LEU A 122 -3.58 -4.45 -13.23
CA LEU A 122 -4.34 -3.51 -14.06
C LEU A 122 -5.61 -3.04 -13.34
N GLY A 123 -6.40 -3.97 -12.80
CA GLY A 123 -7.61 -3.66 -12.06
C GLY A 123 -7.34 -2.72 -10.89
N PHE A 124 -6.32 -3.00 -10.07
CA PHE A 124 -5.97 -2.15 -8.95
C PHE A 124 -5.37 -0.80 -9.37
N SER A 125 -4.59 -0.75 -10.46
CA SER A 125 -3.99 0.49 -10.98
C SER A 125 -5.04 1.53 -11.39
N PHE A 126 -6.18 1.07 -11.92
CA PHE A 126 -7.28 1.93 -12.37
C PHE A 126 -8.44 2.01 -11.36
N HIS A 127 -8.34 1.34 -10.22
CA HIS A 127 -9.38 1.36 -9.20
C HIS A 127 -9.36 2.68 -8.43
N ARG A 128 -10.28 3.59 -8.79
CA ARG A 128 -10.32 4.97 -8.29
C ARG A 128 -10.37 5.08 -6.77
N HIS A 129 -11.15 4.25 -6.08
CA HIS A 129 -11.22 4.31 -4.62
C HIS A 129 -9.88 3.99 -3.96
N SER A 130 -9.12 3.02 -4.49
CA SER A 130 -7.78 2.73 -3.95
C SER A 130 -6.80 3.89 -4.14
N GLN A 131 -6.93 4.66 -5.24
CA GLN A 131 -6.11 5.84 -5.48
C GLN A 131 -6.48 6.98 -4.51
N ILE A 132 -7.78 7.19 -4.26
CA ILE A 132 -8.27 8.22 -3.33
C ILE A 132 -7.80 7.90 -1.90
N PHE A 133 -7.99 6.67 -1.44
CA PHE A 133 -7.58 6.27 -0.08
C PHE A 133 -6.07 6.03 0.07
N ALA A 134 -5.27 6.21 -0.99
CA ALA A 134 -3.82 6.07 -0.91
C ALA A 134 -3.18 7.12 0.00
N THR A 135 -3.76 8.32 0.10
CA THR A 135 -3.21 9.42 0.90
C THR A 135 -4.08 9.80 2.10
N SER A 136 -5.16 9.07 2.39
CA SER A 136 -6.19 9.52 3.36
C SER A 136 -5.69 9.70 4.81
N GLY A 137 -4.42 9.35 5.09
CA GLY A 137 -3.83 9.34 6.43
C GLY A 137 -4.25 8.14 7.27
N LEU A 138 -5.09 7.27 6.73
CA LEU A 138 -5.59 6.06 7.37
C LEU A 138 -4.71 4.84 7.01
N GLU A 139 -4.87 3.78 7.79
CA GLU A 139 -4.18 2.50 7.62
C GLU A 139 -4.59 1.74 6.36
N THR A 140 -5.60 2.20 5.61
CA THR A 140 -6.24 1.47 4.49
C THR A 140 -5.22 0.91 3.49
N SER A 141 -4.21 1.69 3.13
CA SER A 141 -3.15 1.26 2.20
C SER A 141 -2.24 0.21 2.80
N LEU A 142 -1.84 0.37 4.07
CA LEU A 142 -1.07 -0.63 4.82
C LEU A 142 -1.86 -1.94 4.96
N PHE A 143 -3.12 -1.86 5.38
CA PHE A 143 -4.01 -3.01 5.55
C PHE A 143 -4.18 -3.78 4.24
N THR A 144 -4.44 -3.08 3.14
CA THR A 144 -4.55 -3.68 1.81
C THR A 144 -3.24 -4.37 1.40
N PHE A 145 -2.10 -3.70 1.61
CA PHE A 145 -0.79 -4.28 1.34
C PHE A 145 -0.56 -5.58 2.13
N LEU A 146 -0.80 -5.57 3.44
CA LEU A 146 -0.57 -6.74 4.30
C LEU A 146 -1.46 -7.92 3.90
N ILE A 147 -2.73 -7.69 3.57
CA ILE A 147 -3.64 -8.75 3.11
C ILE A 147 -3.15 -9.34 1.79
N VAL A 148 -2.88 -8.48 0.79
CA VAL A 148 -2.46 -8.92 -0.53
C VAL A 148 -1.11 -9.65 -0.47
N PHE A 149 -0.18 -9.13 0.33
CA PHE A 149 1.12 -9.73 0.55
C PHE A 149 1.01 -11.09 1.26
N SER A 150 0.26 -11.17 2.37
CA SER A 150 0.02 -12.42 3.10
C SER A 150 -0.63 -13.48 2.20
N PHE A 151 -1.66 -13.10 1.45
CA PHE A 151 -2.32 -14.01 0.51
C PHE A 151 -1.36 -14.49 -0.58
N SER A 152 -0.51 -13.60 -1.11
CA SER A 152 0.50 -13.97 -2.10
C SER A 152 1.49 -15.00 -1.56
N ILE A 153 1.91 -14.86 -0.30
CA ILE A 153 2.80 -15.82 0.36
C ILE A 153 2.08 -17.16 0.57
N LEU A 154 0.84 -17.14 1.08
CA LEU A 154 0.09 -18.35 1.39
C LEU A 154 -0.15 -19.24 0.16
N ILE A 155 -0.43 -18.64 -0.99
CA ILE A 155 -0.59 -19.39 -2.24
C ILE A 155 0.72 -20.05 -2.66
N PHE A 156 1.86 -19.36 -2.49
CA PHE A 156 3.16 -19.91 -2.87
C PHE A 156 3.79 -20.82 -1.82
N SER A 157 3.38 -20.72 -0.55
CA SER A 157 3.81 -21.66 0.48
C SER A 157 3.17 -23.04 0.28
N LYS A 158 1.94 -23.10 -0.24
CA LYS A 158 1.26 -24.38 -0.57
C LYS A 158 1.87 -25.14 -1.75
N ASN A 159 2.84 -24.59 -2.48
CA ASN A 159 3.69 -25.40 -3.37
C ASN A 159 4.65 -26.35 -2.63
N ILE A 160 4.59 -26.41 -1.28
CA ILE A 160 5.22 -27.43 -0.44
C ILE A 160 4.45 -28.78 -0.48
N TYR A 161 3.23 -28.85 -1.01
CA TYR A 161 2.44 -30.11 -1.06
C TYR A 161 2.70 -31.02 -2.28
N ASN A 162 3.74 -30.78 -3.09
CA ASN A 162 4.22 -31.79 -4.07
C ASN A 162 4.97 -32.98 -3.40
N TYR A 163 4.70 -33.24 -2.12
CA TYR A 163 5.27 -34.34 -1.32
C TYR A 163 4.21 -35.29 -0.73
N PHE A 164 2.96 -35.22 -1.20
CA PHE A 164 1.95 -36.26 -0.99
C PHE A 164 1.37 -36.70 -2.34
#